data_AF-A0A377YQE8-F1
#
_entry.id   AF-A0A377YQE8-F1
#
_cell.length_a   1.000
_cell.length_b   1.000
_cell.length_c   1.000
_cell.angle_alpha   90.00
_cell.angle_beta   90.00
_cell.angle_gamma   90.00
#
_symmetry.space_group_name_H-M   'P 1'
#
loop_
_entity.id
_entity.type
_entity.pdbx_description
1 polymer ?
#
loop_
_entity_poly.entity_id
_entity_poly.type
_entity_poly.pdbx_seq_one_letter_code
_entity_poly.pdbx_strand_id
1 'polypeptide(L)'
;MTVSLRKGQGVSLRKNEFDLSSVTIGLGWDINEEKKGFLGGIFGKKEEEYDLDVIAFLCNAAGKVTDLGNVENGKPTLVNGDIVFFNSLRHKSGADLVDRPITGQVPVTETMSKLS
;
A
#
# COMPACT_ATOMS: atom_id res chain seq x y z
N MET A 1 -8.56 -4.84 19.39
CA MET A 1 -9.40 -5.85 18.70
C MET A 1 -8.75 -6.12 17.36
N THR A 2 -8.42 -7.37 17.08
CA THR A 2 -7.88 -7.78 15.77
C THR A 2 -9.02 -8.43 14.99
N VAL A 3 -9.29 -7.93 13.79
CA VAL A 3 -10.30 -8.49 12.88
C VAL A 3 -9.57 -9.17 11.74
N SER A 4 -9.75 -10.48 11.59
CA SER A 4 -9.26 -11.22 10.43
C SER A 4 -10.35 -11.25 9.36
N LEU A 5 -10.05 -10.72 8.17
CA LEU A 5 -11.00 -10.68 7.06
C LEU A 5 -10.88 -11.94 6.20
N ARG A 6 -12.03 -12.45 5.74
CA ARG A 6 -12.09 -13.47 4.70
C ARG A 6 -12.09 -12.80 3.32
N LYS A 7 -11.68 -13.53 2.27
CA LYS A 7 -11.75 -13.04 0.89
C LYS A 7 -13.18 -12.57 0.58
N GLY A 8 -13.32 -11.32 0.12
CA GLY A 8 -14.61 -10.69 -0.18
C GLY A 8 -15.35 -10.10 1.03
N GLN A 9 -14.78 -10.15 2.24
CA GLN A 9 -15.39 -9.56 3.42
C GLN A 9 -15.03 -8.06 3.53
N GLY A 10 -16.06 -7.21 3.53
CA GLY A 10 -15.91 -5.81 3.90
C GLY A 10 -15.80 -5.63 5.41
N VAL A 11 -15.01 -4.65 5.86
CA VAL A 11 -14.95 -4.24 7.26
C VAL A 11 -15.62 -2.88 7.42
N SER A 12 -16.56 -2.77 8.35
CA SER A 12 -17.06 -1.47 8.78
C SER A 12 -16.14 -0.93 9.86
N LEU A 13 -15.52 0.22 9.59
CA LEU A 13 -14.67 0.91 10.55
C LEU A 13 -15.43 1.92 11.42
N ARG A 14 -16.77 1.96 11.32
CA ARG A 14 -17.61 2.83 12.16
C ARG A 14 -17.53 2.36 13.60
N LYS A 15 -16.88 3.13 14.46
CA LYS A 15 -16.83 2.91 15.90
C LYS A 15 -17.67 4.01 16.56
N ASN A 16 -18.74 3.63 17.26
CA ASN A 16 -19.75 4.58 17.76
C ASN A 16 -19.25 5.57 18.83
N GLU A 17 -18.01 5.44 19.33
CA GLU A 17 -17.45 6.25 20.42
C GLU A 17 -16.15 7.00 20.07
N PHE A 18 -15.44 6.64 18.98
CA PHE A 18 -14.16 7.26 18.63
C PHE A 18 -14.08 7.49 17.12
N ASP A 19 -13.73 8.70 16.72
CA ASP A 19 -13.43 9.04 15.33
C ASP A 19 -12.14 8.36 14.89
N LEU A 20 -12.21 7.61 13.79
CA LEU A 20 -11.04 7.00 13.19
C LEU A 20 -10.28 8.05 12.38
N SER A 21 -9.20 8.59 12.95
CA SER A 21 -8.40 9.64 12.33
C SER A 21 -7.24 9.11 11.49
N SER A 22 -6.78 7.88 11.74
CA SER A 22 -5.67 7.26 11.00
C SER A 22 -5.91 5.76 10.76
N VAL A 23 -5.44 5.29 9.60
CA VAL A 23 -5.44 3.87 9.22
C VAL A 23 -4.07 3.54 8.64
N THR A 24 -3.47 2.45 9.11
CA THR A 24 -2.26 1.87 8.53
C THR A 24 -2.60 0.54 7.90
N ILE A 25 -2.23 0.37 6.62
CA ILE A 25 -2.45 -0.86 5.86
C ILE A 25 -1.07 -1.47 5.57
N GLY A 26 -0.84 -2.68 6.06
CA GLY A 26 0.36 -3.46 5.74
C GLY A 26 0.01 -4.58 4.77
N LEU A 27 0.84 -4.75 3.73
CA LEU A 27 0.75 -5.86 2.79
C LEU A 27 2.03 -6.70 2.91
N GLY A 28 1.89 -8.02 2.79
CA GLY A 28 3.00 -8.96 2.83
C GLY A 28 2.64 -10.23 2.07
N TRP A 29 3.62 -10.80 1.41
CA TRP A 29 3.51 -12.00 0.59
C TRP A 29 4.65 -12.96 0.91
N ASP A 30 4.41 -14.25 0.67
CA ASP A 30 5.43 -15.29 0.77
C ASP A 30 6.03 -15.54 -0.62
N ILE A 31 7.35 -15.69 -0.70
CA ILE A 31 8.06 -15.93 -1.96
C ILE A 31 8.42 -17.41 -2.00
N ASN A 32 7.96 -18.12 -3.03
CA ASN A 32 8.30 -19.52 -3.20
C ASN A 32 9.70 -19.64 -3.80
N GLU A 33 10.71 -19.83 -2.94
CA GLU A 33 12.06 -20.16 -3.38
C GLU A 33 12.12 -21.63 -3.80
N GLU A 34 12.22 -21.91 -5.11
CA GLU A 34 12.46 -23.28 -5.57
C GLU A 34 13.85 -23.75 -5.15
N LYS A 35 13.92 -24.89 -4.44
CA LYS A 35 15.19 -25.47 -3.99
C LYS A 35 16.02 -25.90 -5.20
N LYS A 36 17.04 -25.11 -5.53
CA LYS A 36 18.09 -25.47 -6.51
C LYS A 36 18.76 -26.78 -6.10
N GLY A 37 18.26 -27.90 -6.62
CA GLY A 37 18.97 -29.17 -6.57
C GLY A 37 20.32 -29.04 -7.30
N PHE A 38 21.33 -29.76 -6.82
CA PHE A 38 22.71 -29.73 -7.29
C PHE A 38 22.90 -30.02 -8.81
N LEU A 39 21.85 -30.48 -9.50
CA LEU A 39 21.80 -30.72 -10.95
C LEU A 39 21.06 -29.62 -11.76
N GLY A 40 20.39 -28.67 -11.11
CA GLY A 40 19.57 -27.64 -11.76
C GLY A 40 20.36 -26.49 -12.40
N GLY A 41 21.65 -26.36 -12.07
CA GLY A 41 22.51 -25.28 -12.58
C GLY A 41 22.92 -25.42 -14.05
N ILE A 42 22.75 -26.60 -14.67
CA ILE A 42 23.23 -26.88 -16.03
C ILE A 42 22.14 -26.68 -17.11
N PHE A 43 20.86 -26.76 -16.75
CA PHE A 43 19.71 -26.53 -17.65
C PHE A 43 19.01 -25.20 -17.36
N GLY A 44 19.81 -24.16 -17.10
CA GLY A 44 19.40 -22.86 -16.57
C GLY A 44 18.17 -22.24 -17.25
N LYS A 45 17.00 -22.47 -16.68
CA LYS A 45 15.94 -21.48 -16.66
C LYS A 45 16.22 -20.56 -15.48
N LYS A 46 16.44 -19.28 -15.77
CA LYS A 46 16.43 -18.22 -14.75
C LYS A 46 15.07 -18.27 -14.06
N GLU A 47 15.09 -18.35 -12.73
CA GLU A 47 13.91 -18.16 -11.89
C GLU A 47 13.31 -16.78 -12.19
N GLU A 48 11.98 -16.72 -12.25
CA GLU A 48 11.25 -15.46 -12.40
C GLU A 48 11.31 -14.69 -11.08
N GLU A 49 11.77 -13.45 -11.15
CA GLU A 49 11.82 -12.54 -10.01
C GLU A 49 10.39 -12.02 -9.74
N TYR A 50 9.92 -12.16 -8.50
CA TYR A 50 8.61 -11.67 -8.10
C TYR A 50 8.70 -10.21 -7.69
N ASP A 51 8.33 -9.31 -8.61
CA ASP A 51 8.19 -7.88 -8.36
C ASP A 51 6.72 -7.57 -8.01
N LEU A 52 6.46 -7.23 -6.74
CA LEU A 52 5.12 -7.03 -6.21
C LEU A 52 4.97 -5.58 -5.74
N ASP A 53 4.08 -4.87 -6.43
CA ASP A 53 3.79 -3.46 -6.17
C ASP A 53 2.54 -3.27 -5.31
N VAL A 54 2.58 -2.19 -4.52
CA VAL A 54 1.43 -1.69 -3.78
C VAL A 54 0.96 -0.37 -4.37
N ILE A 55 -0.35 -0.28 -4.64
CA ILE A 55 -1.00 0.91 -5.18
C ILE A 55 -2.25 1.20 -4.36
N ALA A 56 -2.42 2.45 -3.95
CA ALA A 56 -3.63 2.95 -3.31
C ALA A 56 -4.31 4.00 -4.20
N PHE A 57 -5.62 3.85 -4.37
CA PHE A 57 -6.45 4.78 -5.12
C PHE A 57 -7.33 5.56 -4.16
N LEU A 58 -7.23 6.90 -4.20
CA LEU A 58 -8.14 7.77 -3.47
C LEU A 58 -9.30 8.11 -4.40
N CYS A 59 -10.49 7.67 -3.99
CA CYS A 59 -11.70 7.84 -4.77
C CYS A 59 -12.65 8.86 -4.14
N ASN A 60 -13.34 9.61 -4.97
CA ASN A 60 -14.44 10.47 -4.55
C ASN A 60 -15.69 9.67 -4.16
N ALA A 61 -16.77 10.36 -3.79
CA ALA A 61 -18.04 9.74 -3.41
C ALA A 61 -18.69 8.87 -4.51
N ALA A 62 -18.31 9.07 -5.78
CA ALA A 62 -18.75 8.24 -6.91
C ALA A 62 -17.82 7.04 -7.18
N GLY A 63 -16.81 6.81 -6.34
CA GLY A 63 -15.85 5.72 -6.49
C GLY A 63 -14.81 5.96 -7.58
N LYS A 64 -14.59 7.21 -8.02
CA LYS A 64 -13.64 7.55 -9.08
C LYS A 64 -12.47 8.37 -8.56
N VAL A 65 -11.29 8.10 -9.11
CA VAL A 65 -10.10 8.95 -9.00
C VAL A 65 -10.38 10.25 -9.74
N THR A 66 -10.10 11.39 -9.11
CA THR A 66 -10.42 12.71 -9.68
C THR A 66 -9.21 13.46 -10.20
N ASP A 67 -8.04 13.20 -9.63
CA ASP A 67 -6.77 13.81 -9.99
C ASP A 67 -5.77 12.73 -10.42
N LEU A 68 -5.31 12.81 -11.67
CA LEU A 68 -4.29 11.91 -12.23
C LEU A 68 -2.89 12.49 -12.12
N GLY A 69 -2.72 13.57 -11.35
CA GLY A 69 -1.43 14.20 -11.11
C GLY A 69 -0.98 15.11 -12.24
N ASN A 70 0.30 15.45 -12.20
CA ASN A 70 0.92 16.35 -13.18
C ASN A 70 0.81 15.80 -14.60
N VAL A 71 0.79 16.69 -15.59
CA VAL A 71 0.74 16.33 -17.01
C VAL A 71 2.08 16.67 -17.65
N GLU A 72 2.73 15.67 -18.22
CA GLU A 72 3.96 15.83 -19.00
C GLU A 72 3.74 15.26 -20.41
N ASN A 73 4.10 16.04 -21.43
CA ASN A 73 3.90 15.66 -22.84
C ASN A 73 2.46 15.23 -23.18
N GLY A 74 1.47 15.86 -22.54
CA GLY A 74 0.05 15.54 -22.74
C GLY A 74 -0.43 14.25 -22.05
N LYS A 75 0.40 13.63 -21.20
CA LYS A 75 0.05 12.41 -20.45
C LYS A 75 0.13 12.66 -18.94
N PRO A 76 -0.83 12.14 -18.15
CA PRO A 76 -0.73 12.20 -16.69
C PRO A 76 0.45 11.35 -16.20
N THR A 77 1.24 11.88 -15.26
CA THR A 77 2.37 11.18 -14.65
C THR A 77 1.97 10.42 -13.39
N LEU A 78 0.74 10.60 -12.89
CA LEU A 78 0.22 10.07 -11.62
C LEU A 78 0.88 10.68 -10.37
N VAL A 79 2.02 11.35 -10.53
CA VAL A 79 2.73 12.05 -9.47
C VAL A 79 1.93 13.28 -9.03
N ASN A 80 1.79 13.44 -7.71
CA ASN A 80 0.96 14.46 -7.05
C ASN A 80 -0.55 14.32 -7.35
N GLY A 81 -0.99 13.20 -7.92
CA GLY A 81 -2.41 12.89 -8.12
C GLY A 81 -3.01 12.15 -6.93
N ASP A 82 -4.23 11.65 -7.10
CA ASP A 82 -5.00 10.87 -6.11
C ASP A 82 -4.56 9.37 -6.07
N ILE A 83 -3.41 9.03 -6.66
CA ILE A 83 -2.89 7.66 -6.73
C ILE A 83 -1.54 7.62 -6.03
N VAL A 84 -1.40 6.73 -5.04
CA VAL A 84 -0.18 6.55 -4.26
C VAL A 84 0.43 5.19 -4.61
N PHE A 85 1.71 5.18 -4.97
CA PHE A 85 2.45 3.98 -5.42
C PHE A 85 3.96 4.21 -5.25
N PHE A 86 4.80 3.22 -5.60
CA PHE A 86 6.25 3.29 -5.36
C PHE A 86 6.94 4.57 -5.89
N ASN A 87 6.48 5.12 -7.01
CA ASN A 87 7.03 6.35 -7.61
C ASN A 87 6.33 7.65 -7.12
N SER A 88 5.27 7.53 -6.32
CA SER A 88 4.59 8.64 -5.67
C SER A 88 4.14 8.20 -4.28
N LEU A 89 5.10 8.19 -3.35
CA LEU A 89 4.92 7.66 -1.99
C LEU A 89 4.04 8.54 -1.09
N ARG A 90 3.68 9.75 -1.53
CA ARG A 90 3.01 10.74 -0.70
C ARG A 90 1.90 11.44 -1.46
N HIS A 91 0.70 11.38 -0.90
CA HIS A 91 -0.45 12.13 -1.35
C HIS A 91 -0.47 13.53 -0.73
N LYS A 92 -1.03 14.51 -1.46
CA LYS A 92 -1.24 15.90 -0.99
C LYS A 92 -2.10 16.00 0.29
N SER A 93 -2.94 15.02 0.57
CA SER A 93 -3.72 14.96 1.82
C SER A 93 -2.92 14.51 3.03
N GLY A 94 -1.63 14.19 2.88
CA GLY A 94 -0.76 13.66 3.93
C GLY A 94 -0.85 12.15 4.13
N ALA A 95 -1.48 11.41 3.21
CA ALA A 95 -1.41 9.96 3.20
C ALA A 95 -0.07 9.51 2.60
N ASP A 96 0.65 8.65 3.32
CA ASP A 96 2.00 8.23 2.98
C ASP A 96 2.04 6.69 2.79
N LEU A 97 2.70 6.23 1.74
CA LEU A 97 3.08 4.84 1.52
C LEU A 97 4.52 4.66 2.01
N VAL A 98 4.68 3.83 3.03
CA VAL A 98 5.98 3.49 3.58
C VAL A 98 6.36 2.11 3.08
N ASP A 99 7.24 2.07 2.09
CA ASP A 99 7.85 0.83 1.61
C ASP A 99 9.09 0.52 2.47
N ARG A 100 8.86 -0.06 3.64
CA ARG A 100 9.93 -0.57 4.51
C ARG A 100 9.61 -1.99 4.92
N PRO A 101 10.62 -2.89 4.99
CA PRO A 101 10.44 -4.18 5.64
C PRO A 101 9.89 -3.94 7.04
N ILE A 102 8.77 -4.57 7.38
CA ILE A 102 8.19 -4.48 8.72
C ILE A 102 9.05 -5.33 9.66
N THR A 103 10.23 -4.85 10.03
CA THR A 103 11.08 -5.45 11.06
C THR A 103 10.68 -4.88 12.42
N GLY A 104 9.68 -5.51 13.06
CA GLY A 104 9.24 -5.20 14.42
C GLY A 104 7.86 -4.55 14.54
N GLN A 105 7.41 -4.35 15.78
CA GLN A 105 6.13 -3.73 16.09
C GLN A 105 6.04 -2.33 15.46
N VAL A 106 5.01 -2.11 14.64
CA VAL A 106 4.69 -0.79 14.07
C VAL A 106 4.50 0.20 15.22
N PRO A 107 5.30 1.28 15.32
CA PRO A 107 5.01 2.33 16.28
C PRO A 107 3.70 2.99 15.86
N VAL A 108 2.68 2.88 16.72
CA VAL A 108 1.47 3.68 16.60
C VAL A 108 1.90 5.11 16.91
N THR A 109 2.18 5.90 15.88
CA THR A 109 2.43 7.33 16.05
C THR A 109 1.08 7.98 16.36
N GLU A 110 0.71 8.04 17.64
CA GLU A 110 -0.37 8.90 18.11
C GLU A 110 0.10 10.36 17.99
N THR A 111 -0.25 11.02 16.89
CA THR A 111 -0.16 12.48 16.83
C THR A 111 -1.36 13.06 17.57
N MET A 112 -1.21 13.26 18.88
CA MET A 112 -2.12 14.10 19.66
C MET A 112 -1.88 15.58 19.32
N SER A 113 -2.66 16.13 18.38
CA SER A 113 -2.78 17.59 18.23
C SER A 113 -3.69 18.12 19.33
N LYS A 114 -3.07 18.66 20.38
CA LYS A 114 -3.73 19.44 21.43
C LYS A 114 -4.26 20.74 20.79
N LEU A 115 -5.58 20.88 20.75
CA LEU A 115 -6.28 22.13 20.44
C LEU A 115 -5.89 23.21 21.46
N SER A 116 -5.50 24.38 20.97
CA SER A 116 -5.61 25.69 21.63
C SER A 116 -6.42 26.60 20.72
#